data_AF-A0A5D0VZQ2-F1
#
_entry.id   AF-A0A5D0VZQ2-F1
#
_cell.length_a   1.000
_cell.length_b   1.000
_cell.length_c   1.000
_cell.angle_alpha   90.00
_cell.angle_beta   90.00
_cell.angle_gamma   90.00
#
_symmetry.space_group_name_H-M   'P 1'
#
loop_
_entity.id
_entity.type
_entity.pdbx_description
1 polymer ?
#
loop_
_entity_poly.entity_id
_entity_poly.type
_entity_poly.pdbx_seq_one_letter_code
_entity_poly.pdbx_strand_id
1 'polypeptide(L)'
;LGGEAIEHENFSSIVNDIGLLHSLGIRLVVVYGARPQIDANLAAHHHEPLYHKNIRVTDAKTLELVKQAAGTLQLDITARLSMSLNNTPLQGAHINVVSGNFIIAQPLGVDDGVDYCHSGRIRRIDEDAIHRQLD
;
A
#
# COMPACT_ATOMS: atom_id res chain seq x y z
N LEU A 1 -4.65 4.60 3.76
CA LEU A 1 -5.82 3.95 3.11
C LEU A 1 -5.88 2.50 3.55
N GLY A 2 -6.99 2.05 4.13
CA GLY A 2 -7.19 0.61 4.40
C GLY A 2 -7.28 -0.17 3.10
N GLY A 3 -6.96 -1.46 3.11
CA GLY A 3 -7.11 -2.31 1.92
C GLY A 3 -8.58 -2.44 1.53
N GLU A 4 -9.47 -2.40 2.52
CA GLU A 4 -10.92 -2.41 2.40
C GLU A 4 -11.42 -1.17 1.64
N ALA A 5 -10.79 -0.01 1.88
CA ALA A 5 -11.15 1.23 1.20
C ALA A 5 -10.81 1.20 -0.30
N ILE A 6 -9.86 0.37 -0.72
CA ILE A 6 -9.42 0.26 -2.11
C ILE A 6 -10.35 -0.66 -2.92
N GLU A 7 -10.89 -1.69 -2.27
CA GLU A 7 -11.92 -2.57 -2.83
C GLU A 7 -13.31 -1.91 -2.90
N HIS A 8 -13.57 -0.91 -2.03
CA HIS A 8 -14.85 -0.25 -2.00
C HIS A 8 -15.14 0.51 -3.32
N GLU A 9 -16.40 0.47 -3.75
CA GLU A 9 -16.90 1.23 -4.91
C GLU A 9 -16.64 2.74 -4.83
N ASN A 10 -16.41 3.25 -3.61
CA ASN A 10 -16.18 4.66 -3.31
C ASN A 10 -14.71 5.06 -3.43
N PHE A 11 -13.83 4.13 -3.81
CA PHE A 11 -12.42 4.45 -4.03
C PHE A 11 -12.23 5.52 -5.12
N SER A 12 -13.11 5.55 -6.11
CA SER A 12 -13.14 6.59 -7.14
C SER A 12 -13.25 8.00 -6.55
N SER A 13 -14.09 8.19 -5.54
CA SER A 13 -14.21 9.46 -4.81
C SER A 13 -12.92 9.81 -4.07
N ILE A 14 -12.28 8.84 -3.41
CA ILE A 14 -10.98 9.06 -2.74
C ILE A 14 -9.92 9.51 -3.74
N VAL A 15 -9.88 8.90 -4.92
CA VAL A 15 -8.93 9.28 -5.99
C VAL A 15 -9.21 10.71 -6.48
N ASN A 16 -10.49 11.09 -6.62
CA ASN A 16 -10.87 12.46 -6.98
C ASN A 16 -10.43 13.46 -5.91
N ASP A 17 -10.61 13.14 -4.62
CA ASP A 17 -10.18 13.99 -3.51
C ASP A 17 -8.66 14.15 -3.48
N ILE A 18 -7.90 13.07 -3.72
CA ILE A 18 -6.44 13.13 -3.87
C ILE A 18 -6.06 14.08 -5.02
N GLY A 19 -6.72 13.97 -6.17
CA GLY A 19 -6.48 14.87 -7.30
C GLY A 19 -6.79 16.32 -7.00
N LEU A 20 -7.88 16.59 -6.27
CA LEU A 20 -8.25 17.93 -5.85
C LEU A 20 -7.19 18.53 -4.92
N LEU A 21 -6.78 17.79 -3.87
CA LEU A 21 -5.75 18.23 -2.93
C LEU A 21 -4.43 18.54 -3.66
N HIS A 22 -4.02 17.68 -4.60
CA HIS A 22 -2.84 17.91 -5.42
C HIS A 22 -2.97 19.19 -6.27
N SER A 23 -4.13 19.41 -6.90
CA SER A 23 -4.38 20.64 -7.70
C SER A 23 -4.35 21.94 -6.88
N LEU A 24 -4.59 21.84 -5.56
CA LEU A 24 -4.50 22.95 -4.61
C LEU A 24 -3.05 23.18 -4.11
N GLY A 25 -2.07 22.43 -4.63
CA GLY A 25 -0.66 22.55 -4.25
C GLY A 25 -0.30 21.82 -2.96
N ILE A 26 -1.13 20.89 -2.50
CA ILE A 26 -0.84 20.08 -1.32
C ILE A 26 0.09 18.93 -1.70
N ARG A 27 1.19 18.80 -0.96
CA ARG A 27 2.16 17.69 -1.09
C ARG A 27 1.59 16.45 -0.41
N LEU A 28 1.42 15.36 -1.16
CA LEU A 28 0.72 14.16 -0.70
C LEU A 28 1.65 12.95 -0.64
N VAL A 29 1.61 12.23 0.49
CA VAL A 29 2.19 10.88 0.64
C VAL A 29 1.05 9.92 0.92
N VAL A 30 0.86 8.94 0.03
CA VAL A 30 -0.23 7.95 0.15
C VAL A 30 0.34 6.63 0.65
N VAL A 31 -0.10 6.22 1.85
CA VAL A 31 0.19 4.90 2.41
C VAL A 31 -1.07 4.05 2.37
N TYR A 32 -0.95 2.80 1.90
CA TYR A 32 -2.07 1.87 1.84
C TYR A 32 -1.76 0.52 2.48
N GLY A 33 -2.80 -0.10 3.05
CA GLY A 33 -2.79 -1.50 3.47
C GLY A 33 -3.29 -2.41 2.36
N ALA A 34 -2.99 -3.70 2.47
CA ALA A 34 -3.40 -4.72 1.51
C ALA A 34 -4.00 -5.98 2.17
N ARG A 35 -4.50 -5.86 3.42
CA ARG A 35 -4.90 -7.04 4.22
C ARG A 35 -5.97 -7.89 3.53
N PRO A 36 -7.10 -7.33 3.05
CA PRO A 36 -8.12 -8.11 2.33
C PRO A 36 -7.57 -8.78 1.06
N GLN A 37 -6.75 -8.06 0.30
CA GLN A 37 -6.16 -8.56 -0.95
C GLN A 37 -5.19 -9.72 -0.68
N ILE A 38 -4.41 -9.62 0.40
CA ILE A 38 -3.51 -10.68 0.83
C ILE A 38 -4.33 -11.90 1.29
N ASP A 39 -5.37 -11.70 2.11
CA ASP A 39 -6.18 -12.80 2.62
C ASP A 39 -6.92 -13.53 1.48
N ALA A 40 -7.43 -12.79 0.48
CA ALA A 40 -8.00 -13.37 -0.74
C ALA A 40 -6.96 -14.16 -1.56
N ASN A 41 -5.75 -13.64 -1.71
CA ASN A 41 -4.68 -14.33 -2.44
C ASN A 41 -4.23 -15.61 -1.71
N LEU A 42 -4.14 -15.57 -0.38
CA LEU A 42 -3.85 -16.73 0.47
C LEU A 42 -4.93 -17.81 0.32
N ALA A 43 -6.21 -17.42 0.39
CA ALA A 43 -7.33 -18.34 0.20
C ALA A 43 -7.33 -19.00 -1.19
N ALA A 44 -7.06 -18.23 -2.25
CA ALA A 44 -6.97 -18.74 -3.62
C ALA A 44 -5.83 -19.78 -3.81
N HIS A 45 -4.78 -19.70 -2.98
CA HIS A 45 -3.66 -20.63 -2.99
C HIS A 45 -3.76 -21.73 -1.91
N HIS A 46 -4.94 -21.85 -1.26
CA HIS A 46 -5.19 -22.78 -0.16
C HIS A 46 -4.11 -22.70 0.94
N HIS A 47 -3.70 -21.47 1.27
CA HIS A 47 -2.71 -21.20 2.30
C HIS A 47 -3.36 -20.47 3.47
N GLU A 48 -3.41 -21.12 4.64
CA GLU A 48 -4.06 -20.58 5.82
C GLU A 48 -3.24 -19.41 6.42
N PRO A 49 -3.86 -18.25 6.69
CA PRO A 49 -3.16 -17.14 7.32
C PRO A 49 -2.93 -17.44 8.81
N LEU A 50 -1.69 -17.32 9.27
CA LEU A 50 -1.33 -17.44 10.68
C LEU A 50 -1.20 -16.06 11.33
N TYR A 51 -1.74 -15.90 12.54
CA TYR A 51 -1.65 -14.68 13.33
C TYR A 51 -1.18 -14.96 14.76
N HIS A 52 -0.29 -14.12 15.26
CA HIS A 52 0.10 -14.05 16.67
C HIS A 52 -0.03 -12.60 17.17
N LYS A 53 -0.79 -12.38 18.24
CA LYS A 53 -1.08 -11.03 18.80
C LYS A 53 -1.57 -10.03 17.73
N ASN A 54 -2.50 -10.46 16.88
CA ASN A 54 -3.06 -9.68 15.76
C ASN A 54 -2.06 -9.26 14.67
N ILE A 55 -0.83 -9.80 14.70
CA ILE A 55 0.18 -9.63 13.67
C ILE A 55 0.26 -10.91 12.85
N ARG A 56 0.20 -10.78 11.52
CA ARG A 56 0.35 -11.93 10.62
C ARG A 56 1.75 -12.50 10.78
N VAL A 57 1.88 -13.81 10.93
CA VAL A 57 3.15 -14.51 10.77
C VAL A 57 3.36 -14.71 9.27
N THR A 58 4.48 -14.20 8.74
CA THR A 58 4.73 -14.18 7.29
C THR A 58 5.92 -15.07 6.98
N ASP A 59 5.67 -16.34 6.69
CA ASP A 59 6.70 -17.25 6.18
C ASP A 59 7.08 -16.92 4.73
N ALA A 60 8.04 -17.66 4.15
CA ALA A 60 8.53 -17.38 2.81
C ALA A 60 7.43 -17.49 1.73
N LYS A 61 6.50 -18.44 1.85
CA LYS A 61 5.40 -18.63 0.90
C LYS A 61 4.38 -17.49 1.02
N THR A 62 4.00 -17.15 2.25
CA THR A 62 3.12 -16.02 2.56
C THR A 62 3.72 -14.73 2.03
N LEU A 63 5.04 -14.51 2.19
CA LEU A 63 5.72 -13.32 1.72
C LEU A 63 5.59 -13.14 0.19
N GLU A 64 5.73 -14.21 -0.59
CA GLU A 64 5.56 -14.12 -2.05
C GLU A 64 4.13 -13.74 -2.44
N LEU A 65 3.12 -14.30 -1.77
CA LEU A 65 1.71 -13.94 -1.99
C LEU A 65 1.41 -12.50 -1.54
N VAL A 66 2.06 -12.03 -0.48
CA VAL A 66 1.98 -10.63 -0.03
C VAL A 66 2.56 -9.68 -1.08
N LYS A 67 3.73 -10.00 -1.64
CA LYS A 67 4.36 -9.18 -2.70
C LYS A 67 3.47 -9.08 -3.93
N GLN A 68 2.84 -10.18 -4.35
CA GLN A 68 1.91 -10.20 -5.48
C GLN A 68 0.71 -9.28 -5.22
N ALA A 69 0.03 -9.44 -4.09
CA ALA A 69 -1.14 -8.63 -3.74
C ALA A 69 -0.77 -7.13 -3.65
N ALA A 70 0.34 -6.79 -2.99
CA ALA A 70 0.81 -5.42 -2.87
C ALA A 70 1.20 -4.80 -4.22
N GLY A 71 1.85 -5.57 -5.10
CA GLY A 71 2.24 -5.14 -6.44
C GLY A 71 1.04 -4.88 -7.36
N THR A 72 0.06 -5.78 -7.38
CA THR A 72 -1.20 -5.57 -8.12
C THR A 72 -1.90 -4.31 -7.63
N LEU A 73 -2.04 -4.16 -6.32
CA LEU A 73 -2.71 -3.02 -5.72
C LEU A 73 -1.99 -1.69 -6.04
N GLN A 74 -0.66 -1.70 -6.06
CA GLN A 74 0.14 -0.55 -6.48
C GLN A 74 -0.18 -0.11 -7.91
N LEU A 75 -0.20 -1.08 -8.83
CA LEU A 75 -0.50 -0.82 -10.24
C LEU A 75 -1.94 -0.31 -10.42
N ASP A 76 -2.90 -0.91 -9.73
CA ASP A 76 -4.31 -0.50 -9.78
C ASP A 76 -4.51 0.93 -9.26
N ILE A 77 -3.90 1.27 -8.11
CA ILE A 77 -3.96 2.63 -7.56
C ILE A 77 -3.34 3.63 -8.54
N THR A 78 -2.17 3.31 -9.10
CA THR A 78 -1.46 4.18 -10.04
C THR A 78 -2.28 4.40 -11.32
N ALA A 79 -2.90 3.34 -11.85
CA ALA A 79 -3.76 3.42 -13.02
C ALA A 79 -5.00 4.31 -12.76
N ARG A 80 -5.66 4.14 -11.61
CA ARG A 80 -6.81 4.97 -11.24
C ARG A 80 -6.45 6.44 -11.08
N LEU A 81 -5.32 6.75 -10.43
CA LEU A 81 -4.82 8.13 -10.31
C LEU A 81 -4.48 8.75 -11.67
N SER A 82 -4.05 7.92 -12.64
CA SER A 82 -3.80 8.38 -14.01
C SER A 82 -5.10 8.67 -14.78
N MET A 83 -6.16 7.90 -14.54
CA MET A 83 -7.43 7.98 -15.29
C MET A 83 -8.41 9.04 -14.76
N SER A 84 -8.43 9.29 -13.45
CA SER A 84 -9.44 10.17 -12.80
C SER A 84 -9.40 11.64 -13.24
N LEU A 85 -8.42 12.02 -14.06
CA LEU A 85 -8.26 13.36 -14.59
C LEU A 85 -8.98 13.57 -15.92
N ASN A 86 -9.49 12.51 -16.57
CA ASN A 86 -10.05 12.64 -17.92
C ASN A 86 -11.51 13.15 -17.95
N ASN A 87 -12.25 13.13 -16.83
CA ASN A 87 -13.68 13.47 -16.77
C ASN A 87 -14.08 14.30 -15.53
N THR A 88 -13.17 15.10 -14.96
CA THR A 88 -13.46 15.97 -13.79
C THR A 88 -13.09 17.43 -14.11
N PRO A 89 -13.54 18.42 -13.31
CA PRO A 89 -13.11 19.82 -13.45
C PRO A 89 -11.59 20.03 -13.34
N LEU A 90 -10.86 18.99 -12.91
CA LEU A 90 -9.40 18.91 -12.81
C LEU A 90 -8.76 18.37 -14.10
N GLN A 91 -9.48 18.38 -15.22
CA GLN A 91 -8.98 17.98 -16.53
C GLN A 91 -7.67 18.72 -16.85
N GLY A 92 -6.57 17.97 -16.92
CA GLY A 92 -5.21 18.50 -17.16
C GLY A 92 -4.30 18.62 -15.93
N ALA A 93 -4.79 18.34 -14.72
CA ALA A 93 -3.93 18.26 -13.53
C ALA A 93 -3.12 16.96 -13.54
N HIS A 94 -2.03 16.89 -14.31
CA HIS A 94 -1.15 15.72 -14.37
C HIS A 94 -0.66 15.33 -12.96
N ILE A 95 -1.16 14.21 -12.42
CA ILE A 95 -0.65 13.62 -11.17
C ILE A 95 0.48 12.67 -11.55
N ASN A 96 1.69 13.03 -11.15
CA ASN A 96 2.83 12.12 -11.23
C ASN A 96 2.88 11.27 -9.96
N VAL A 97 2.82 9.96 -10.11
CA VAL A 97 2.93 9.01 -9.00
C VAL A 97 4.35 8.49 -8.92
N VAL A 98 4.98 8.64 -7.77
CA VAL A 98 6.32 8.09 -7.48
C VAL A 98 6.20 7.03 -6.41
N SER A 99 6.90 5.91 -6.63
CA SER A 99 7.14 4.88 -5.62
C SER A 99 8.62 4.56 -5.57
N GLY A 100 9.11 4.22 -4.38
CA GLY A 100 10.52 3.95 -4.16
C GLY A 100 10.79 3.22 -2.85
N ASN A 101 12.06 2.94 -2.63
CA ASN A 101 12.60 2.25 -1.46
C ASN A 101 12.79 3.19 -0.26
N PHE A 102 11.75 3.91 0.13
CA PHE A 102 11.80 4.89 1.21
C PHE A 102 11.81 4.28 2.62
N ILE A 103 11.46 2.99 2.75
CA ILE A 103 11.26 2.33 4.03
C ILE A 103 12.27 1.19 4.20
N ILE A 104 12.94 1.19 5.35
CA ILE A 104 13.78 0.07 5.80
C ILE A 104 13.09 -0.57 7.00
N ALA A 105 12.75 -1.85 6.87
CA ALA A 105 12.17 -2.64 7.94
C ALA A 105 13.22 -3.41 8.74
N GLN A 106 12.84 -3.84 9.94
CA GLN A 106 13.57 -4.82 10.76
C GLN A 106 12.61 -5.94 11.19
N PRO A 107 13.08 -7.19 11.33
CA PRO A 107 12.23 -8.30 11.75
C PRO A 107 11.68 -8.05 13.17
N LEU A 108 10.48 -8.59 13.43
CA LEU A 108 9.92 -8.63 14.78
C LEU A 108 10.63 -9.67 15.66
N GLY A 109 11.20 -10.72 15.05
CA GLY A 109 11.87 -11.81 15.74
C GLY A 109 10.89 -12.81 16.34
N VAL A 110 11.29 -13.44 17.44
CA VAL A 110 10.49 -14.44 18.15
C VAL A 110 9.86 -13.79 19.38
N ASP A 111 8.54 -13.97 19.55
CA ASP A 111 7.76 -13.49 20.69
C ASP A 111 6.90 -14.63 21.23
N ASP A 112 6.92 -14.87 22.54
CA ASP A 112 6.24 -16.01 23.20
C ASP A 112 6.46 -17.37 22.52
N GLY A 113 7.67 -17.59 21.97
CA GLY A 113 8.03 -18.82 21.25
C GLY A 113 7.49 -18.90 19.82
N VAL A 114 6.80 -17.87 19.32
CA VAL A 114 6.33 -17.77 17.93
C VAL A 114 7.30 -16.91 17.12
N ASP A 115 7.87 -17.48 16.06
CA ASP A 115 8.70 -16.74 15.10
C ASP A 115 7.80 -16.00 14.10
N TYR A 116 7.95 -14.68 14.01
CA TYR A 116 7.24 -13.85 13.05
C TYR A 116 7.80 -13.94 11.62
N CYS A 117 8.92 -14.64 11.42
CA CYS A 117 9.57 -14.85 10.14
C CYS A 117 9.89 -13.52 9.44
N HIS A 118 9.21 -13.22 8.33
CA HIS A 118 9.41 -11.99 7.56
C HIS A 118 8.54 -10.82 8.01
N SER A 119 7.70 -10.99 9.02
CA SER A 119 6.95 -9.87 9.59
C SER A 119 7.88 -8.94 10.36
N GLY A 120 7.73 -7.65 10.08
CA GLY A 120 8.66 -6.62 10.54
C GLY A 120 7.97 -5.35 11.01
N ARG A 121 8.78 -4.46 11.57
CA ARG A 121 8.42 -3.08 11.89
C ARG A 121 9.35 -2.12 11.18
N ILE A 122 8.93 -0.87 11.02
CA ILE A 122 9.77 0.16 10.44
C ILE A 122 11.00 0.37 11.34
N ARG A 123 12.18 0.40 10.73
CA ARG A 123 13.45 0.76 11.39
C ARG A 123 13.87 2.17 11.01
N ARG A 124 13.74 2.53 9.73
CA ARG A 124 14.12 3.84 9.21
C ARG A 124 13.22 4.23 8.04
N ILE A 125 12.96 5.51 7.93
CA ILE A 125 12.29 6.15 6.79
C ILE A 125 13.32 7.12 6.17
N ASP A 126 13.46 7.12 4.84
CA ASP A 126 14.29 8.07 4.11
C ASP A 126 13.49 9.35 3.83
N GLU A 127 13.39 10.20 4.86
CA GLU A 127 12.62 11.43 4.82
C GLU A 127 13.16 12.42 3.78
N ASP A 128 14.47 12.50 3.60
CA ASP A 128 15.11 13.38 2.60
C ASP A 128 14.75 12.94 1.18
N ALA A 129 14.74 11.63 0.90
CA ALA A 129 14.28 11.12 -0.39
C ALA A 129 12.80 11.41 -0.63
N ILE A 130 11.94 11.30 0.39
CA ILE A 130 10.51 11.64 0.27
C ILE A 130 10.36 13.14 -0.04
N HIS A 131 11.01 14.03 0.73
CA HIS A 131 10.92 15.47 0.51
C HIS A 131 11.37 15.87 -0.90
N ARG A 132 12.46 15.29 -1.42
CA ARG A 132 12.92 15.53 -2.79
C ARG A 132 11.92 15.12 -3.87
N GLN A 133 10.99 14.22 -3.60
CA GLN A 133 9.92 13.86 -4.55
C GLN A 133 8.68 14.75 -4.42
N LEU A 134 8.55 15.47 -3.32
CA LEU A 134 7.41 16.34 -3.04
C LEU A 134 7.67 17.81 -3.41
N ASP A 135 8.93 18.17 -3.64
CA ASP A 135 9.38 19.49 -4.09
C ASP A 135 9.44 19.56 -5.64
#